data_AF-A0A367ZJV9-F1
#
_entry.id   AF-A0A367ZJV9-F1
#
_cell.length_a   1.000
_cell.length_b   1.000
_cell.length_c   1.000
_cell.angle_alpha   90.00
_cell.angle_beta   90.00
_cell.angle_gamma   90.00
#
_symmetry.space_group_name_H-M   'P 1'
#
loop_
_entity.id
_entity.type
_entity.pdbx_description
1 polymer ?
#
loop_
_entity_poly.entity_id
_entity_poly.type
_entity_poly.pdbx_seq_one_letter_code
_entity_poly.pdbx_strand_id
1 'polypeptide(L)'
;MKHDRQGVAMFVVLGIVAVMIPLLLLFSMLSSSQAKQAMHFHDRITTEAIAWSALEAGLAKLQASGGADLVSGSLSDVDYQFSLNPTGTGMASQTVFNLFARSQKGNATYIFMTVCEQFPRPTPTTPNPVIMHDFWGTQQNYDITQAFDCVAIQNARGADLLEWERTFTFEQDRTEAEYRATMLGKGGDLPPEVASRWNAIVDELARQKAVLLP
;
A
#
# COMPACT_ATOMS: atom_id res chain seq x y z
N MET A 1 36.30 -28.34 -46.32
CA MET A 1 35.35 -28.67 -45.23
C MET A 1 35.51 -27.88 -43.93
N LYS A 2 36.62 -27.15 -43.66
CA LYS A 2 36.71 -26.29 -42.45
C LYS A 2 35.97 -24.94 -42.59
N HIS A 3 35.90 -24.37 -43.80
CA HIS A 3 35.24 -23.09 -44.05
C HIS A 3 33.70 -23.15 -44.00
N ASP A 4 33.07 -24.24 -44.44
CA ASP A 4 31.60 -24.37 -44.40
C ASP A 4 31.05 -24.40 -42.97
N ARG A 5 31.79 -24.99 -42.03
CA ARG A 5 31.38 -25.05 -40.62
C ARG A 5 31.48 -23.68 -39.93
N GLN A 6 32.38 -22.80 -40.37
CA GLN A 6 32.48 -21.43 -39.87
C GLN A 6 31.31 -20.57 -40.35
N GLY A 7 30.88 -20.74 -41.61
CA GLY A 7 29.70 -20.04 -42.15
C GLY A 7 28.41 -20.42 -41.44
N VAL A 8 28.20 -21.71 -41.17
CA VAL A 8 27.04 -22.20 -40.41
C VAL A 8 27.07 -21.71 -38.96
N ALA A 9 28.22 -21.76 -38.29
CA ALA A 9 28.36 -21.26 -36.92
C ALA A 9 28.05 -19.75 -36.83
N MET A 10 28.50 -18.96 -37.81
CA MET A 10 28.23 -17.52 -37.85
C MET A 10 26.75 -17.20 -38.05
N PHE A 11 26.05 -17.97 -38.91
CA PHE A 11 24.60 -17.84 -39.10
C PHE A 11 23.81 -18.21 -37.84
N VAL A 12 24.22 -19.25 -37.13
CA VAL A 12 23.57 -19.66 -35.87
C VAL A 12 23.76 -18.58 -34.80
N VAL A 13 24.95 -18.01 -34.66
CA VAL A 13 25.21 -16.91 -33.72
C VAL A 13 24.39 -15.68 -34.07
N LEU A 14 24.33 -15.28 -35.35
CA LEU A 14 23.50 -14.16 -35.80
C LEU A 14 22.00 -14.42 -35.56
N GLY A 15 21.53 -15.64 -35.77
CA GLY A 15 20.15 -16.04 -35.47
C GLY A 15 19.83 -15.95 -33.98
N ILE A 16 20.73 -16.43 -33.11
CA ILE A 16 20.57 -16.33 -31.65
C ILE A 16 20.56 -14.87 -31.22
N VAL A 17 21.48 -14.03 -31.72
CA VAL A 17 21.54 -12.60 -31.40
C VAL A 17 20.26 -11.87 -31.85
N ALA A 18 19.75 -12.20 -33.04
CA ALA A 18 18.52 -11.60 -33.58
C ALA A 18 17.27 -11.95 -32.76
N VAL A 19 17.24 -13.10 -32.06
CA VAL A 19 16.12 -13.51 -31.20
C VAL A 19 16.32 -13.02 -29.77
N MET A 20 17.54 -13.10 -29.25
CA MET A 20 17.85 -12.75 -27.85
C MET A 20 17.76 -11.25 -27.59
N ILE A 21 18.20 -10.38 -28.51
CA ILE A 21 18.16 -8.93 -28.31
C ILE A 21 16.72 -8.41 -28.15
N PRO A 22 15.76 -8.74 -29.04
CA PRO A 22 14.36 -8.35 -28.85
C PRO A 22 13.73 -8.90 -27.56
N LEU A 23 14.06 -10.13 -27.17
CA LEU A 23 13.56 -10.72 -25.93
C LEU A 23 14.12 -10.00 -24.69
N LEU A 24 15.41 -9.67 -24.69
CA LEU A 24 16.02 -8.89 -23.61
C LEU A 24 15.43 -7.48 -23.54
N LEU A 25 15.14 -6.85 -24.68
CA LEU A 25 14.45 -5.57 -24.73
C LEU A 25 13.00 -5.68 -24.21
N LEU A 26 12.28 -6.75 -24.57
CA LEU A 26 10.93 -7.03 -24.08
C LEU A 26 10.92 -7.23 -22.55
N PHE A 27 11.81 -8.05 -22.01
CA PHE A 27 11.92 -8.27 -20.56
C PHE A 27 12.37 -7.00 -19.82
N SER A 28 13.25 -6.20 -20.42
CA SER A 28 13.64 -4.89 -19.88
C SER A 28 12.45 -3.91 -19.84
N MET A 29 11.65 -3.86 -20.90
CA MET A 29 10.43 -3.05 -20.95
C MET A 29 9.39 -3.49 -19.91
N LEU A 30 9.15 -4.80 -19.78
CA LEU A 30 8.21 -5.37 -18.79
C LEU A 30 8.66 -5.14 -17.35
N SER A 31 9.95 -5.32 -17.05
CA SER A 31 10.53 -5.02 -15.73
C SER A 31 10.43 -3.52 -15.42
N SER A 32 10.70 -2.66 -16.40
CA SER A 32 10.51 -1.21 -16.25
C SER A 32 9.03 -0.84 -16.03
N SER A 33 8.10 -1.60 -16.60
CA SER A 33 6.66 -1.40 -16.43
C SER A 33 6.22 -1.70 -15.01
N GLN A 34 6.57 -2.87 -14.47
CA GLN A 34 6.21 -3.24 -13.09
C GLN A 34 6.84 -2.31 -12.04
N ALA A 35 8.11 -1.94 -12.23
CA ALA A 35 8.78 -0.99 -11.33
C ALA A 35 8.10 0.40 -11.36
N LYS A 36 7.73 0.90 -12.54
CA LYS A 36 6.97 2.16 -12.66
C LYS A 36 5.60 2.06 -12.04
N GLN A 37 4.89 0.96 -12.25
CA GLN A 37 3.57 0.70 -11.65
C GLN A 37 3.65 0.68 -10.12
N ALA A 38 4.66 0.01 -9.56
CA ALA A 38 4.91 -0.02 -8.13
C ALA A 38 5.25 1.37 -7.58
N MET A 39 6.08 2.16 -8.29
CA MET A 39 6.38 3.54 -7.92
C MET A 39 5.14 4.43 -7.93
N HIS A 40 4.31 4.35 -8.98
CA HIS A 40 3.07 5.09 -9.07
C HIS A 40 2.09 4.71 -7.95
N PHE A 41 1.98 3.42 -7.64
CA PHE A 41 1.14 2.94 -6.55
C PHE A 41 1.65 3.41 -5.19
N HIS A 42 2.96 3.37 -4.97
CA HIS A 42 3.59 3.89 -3.76
C HIS A 42 3.33 5.39 -3.60
N ASP A 43 3.54 6.18 -4.66
CA ASP A 43 3.27 7.62 -4.65
C ASP A 43 1.80 7.91 -4.39
N ARG A 44 0.89 7.11 -4.97
CA ARG A 44 -0.55 7.20 -4.74
C ARG A 44 -0.91 6.97 -3.27
N ILE A 45 -0.50 5.83 -2.69
CA ILE A 45 -0.78 5.51 -1.28
C ILE A 45 -0.17 6.56 -0.35
N THR A 46 1.06 6.98 -0.63
CA THR A 46 1.75 7.98 0.20
C THR A 46 0.99 9.31 0.18
N THR A 47 0.56 9.77 -1.00
CA THR A 47 -0.22 11.02 -1.14
C THR A 47 -1.57 10.91 -0.43
N GLU A 48 -2.24 9.77 -0.52
CA GLU A 48 -3.51 9.53 0.16
C GLU A 48 -3.36 9.55 1.69
N ALA A 49 -2.38 8.81 2.22
CA ALA A 49 -2.10 8.75 3.66
C ALA A 49 -1.73 10.13 4.24
N ILE A 50 -1.02 10.94 3.47
CA ILE A 50 -0.63 12.29 3.87
C ILE A 50 -1.81 13.25 3.79
N ALA A 51 -2.68 13.14 2.78
CA ALA A 51 -3.93 13.90 2.74
C ALA A 51 -4.84 13.56 3.92
N TRP A 52 -4.93 12.29 4.32
CA TRP A 52 -5.65 11.88 5.52
C TRP A 52 -5.02 12.45 6.79
N SER A 53 -3.69 12.42 6.89
CA SER A 53 -2.98 13.01 8.03
C SER A 53 -3.23 14.51 8.16
N ALA A 54 -3.34 15.23 7.03
CA ALA A 54 -3.71 16.64 7.00
C ALA A 54 -5.15 16.89 7.48
N LEU A 55 -6.08 15.98 7.17
CA LEU A 55 -7.45 16.00 7.69
C LEU A 55 -7.47 15.86 9.22
N GLU A 56 -6.78 14.86 9.74
CA GLU A 56 -6.65 14.61 11.19
C GLU A 56 -6.01 15.80 11.90
N ALA A 57 -4.99 16.43 11.31
CA ALA A 57 -4.39 17.65 11.85
C ALA A 57 -5.41 18.81 11.91
N GLY A 58 -6.27 18.95 10.90
CA GLY A 58 -7.37 19.91 10.91
C GLY A 58 -8.40 19.63 12.01
N LEU A 59 -8.76 18.36 12.23
CA LEU A 59 -9.65 17.94 13.30
C LEU A 59 -9.05 18.21 14.68
N ALA A 60 -7.78 17.85 14.90
CA ALA A 60 -7.06 18.12 16.14
C ALA A 60 -7.00 19.63 16.43
N LYS A 61 -6.84 20.46 15.40
CA LYS A 61 -6.91 21.92 15.53
C LYS A 61 -8.28 22.40 15.97
N LEU A 62 -9.37 21.88 15.40
CA LEU A 62 -10.72 22.20 15.86
C LEU A 62 -10.95 21.72 17.31
N GLN A 63 -10.44 20.55 17.68
CA GLN A 63 -10.52 20.07 19.07
C GLN A 63 -9.75 21.00 20.04
N ALA A 64 -8.66 21.61 19.58
CA ALA A 64 -7.89 22.59 20.34
C ALA A 64 -8.48 24.02 20.36
N SER A 65 -9.77 24.18 19.99
CA SER A 65 -10.43 25.50 19.83
C SER A 65 -9.83 26.38 18.72
N GLY A 66 -9.14 25.78 17.75
CA GLY A 66 -8.68 26.47 16.55
C GLY A 66 -9.86 26.93 15.68
N GLY A 67 -9.66 28.04 14.98
CA GLY A 67 -10.65 28.64 14.09
C GLY A 67 -10.29 28.50 12.62
N ALA A 68 -10.84 29.42 11.81
CA ALA A 68 -10.57 29.49 10.38
C ALA A 68 -9.07 29.66 10.12
N ASP A 69 -8.49 28.78 9.31
CA ASP A 69 -7.08 28.86 8.96
C ASP A 69 -6.76 28.07 7.69
N LEU A 70 -5.66 28.41 7.03
CA LEU A 70 -5.04 27.67 5.96
C LEU A 70 -3.64 27.27 6.40
N VAL A 71 -3.43 25.98 6.66
CA VAL A 71 -2.15 25.46 7.11
C VAL A 71 -1.54 24.62 6.00
N SER A 72 -0.33 24.99 5.60
CA SER A 72 0.50 24.20 4.68
C SER A 72 1.68 23.61 5.44
N GLY A 73 2.07 22.41 5.08
CA GLY A 73 3.24 21.74 5.62
C GLY A 73 3.76 20.68 4.65
N SER A 74 4.81 19.99 5.04
CA SER A 74 5.33 18.85 4.31
C SER A 74 5.59 17.70 5.28
N LEU A 75 5.29 16.48 4.83
CA LEU A 75 5.60 15.25 5.54
C LEU A 75 6.34 14.34 4.58
N SER A 76 7.56 13.92 4.93
CA SER A 76 8.37 13.02 4.09
C SER A 76 8.48 13.48 2.62
N ASP A 77 8.78 14.77 2.42
CA ASP A 77 8.90 15.43 1.10
C ASP A 77 7.62 15.46 0.25
N VAL A 78 6.45 15.25 0.88
CA VAL A 78 5.16 15.43 0.24
C VAL A 78 4.45 16.61 0.88
N ASP A 79 4.06 17.56 0.04
CA ASP A 79 3.33 18.74 0.49
C ASP A 79 1.90 18.36 0.84
N TYR A 80 1.44 18.92 1.94
CA TYR A 80 0.05 18.87 2.35
C TYR A 80 -0.45 20.25 2.73
N GLN A 81 -1.75 20.41 2.59
CA GLN A 81 -2.44 21.61 2.98
C GLN A 81 -3.78 21.22 3.59
N PHE A 82 -4.18 21.87 4.66
CA PHE A 82 -5.57 21.83 5.10
C PHE A 82 -6.12 23.23 5.34
N SER A 83 -7.41 23.40 5.14
CA SER A 83 -8.13 24.64 5.41
C SER A 83 -9.37 24.36 6.25
N LEU A 84 -9.61 25.23 7.22
CA LEU A 84 -10.79 25.27 8.05
C LEU A 84 -11.59 26.51 7.67
N ASN A 85 -12.79 26.33 7.13
CA ASN A 85 -13.65 27.43 6.71
C ASN A 85 -14.97 27.39 7.49
N PRO A 86 -15.26 28.36 8.38
CA PRO A 86 -16.52 28.40 9.09
C PRO A 86 -17.67 28.72 8.13
N THR A 87 -18.72 27.91 8.17
CA THR A 87 -19.90 28.04 7.31
C THR A 87 -21.09 28.65 8.04
N GLY A 88 -21.15 28.51 9.36
CA GLY A 88 -22.17 29.12 10.18
C GLY A 88 -22.30 28.49 11.56
N THR A 89 -23.42 28.78 12.22
CA THR A 89 -23.78 28.21 13.52
C THR A 89 -24.96 27.25 13.34
N GLY A 90 -24.85 26.04 13.86
CA GLY A 90 -25.91 25.05 13.86
C GLY A 90 -26.94 25.27 14.96
N MET A 91 -28.01 24.45 14.95
CA MET A 91 -29.17 24.62 15.84
C MET A 91 -28.84 24.44 17.34
N ALA A 92 -27.82 23.67 17.68
CA ALA A 92 -27.37 23.43 19.04
C ALA A 92 -26.21 24.36 19.45
N SER A 93 -26.08 25.50 18.77
CA SER A 93 -25.00 26.48 18.96
C SER A 93 -23.60 25.93 18.64
N GLN A 94 -23.50 24.87 17.83
CA GLN A 94 -22.24 24.39 17.29
C GLN A 94 -21.73 25.32 16.19
N THR A 95 -20.42 25.50 16.09
CA THR A 95 -19.82 26.16 14.93
C THR A 95 -19.54 25.10 13.86
N VAL A 96 -20.09 25.31 12.67
CA VAL A 96 -19.92 24.39 11.53
C VAL A 96 -18.73 24.86 10.69
N PHE A 97 -17.83 23.93 10.36
CA PHE A 97 -16.66 24.15 9.54
C PHE A 97 -16.67 23.20 8.34
N ASN A 98 -16.28 23.71 7.17
CA ASN A 98 -15.80 22.86 6.09
C ASN A 98 -14.29 22.69 6.26
N LEU A 99 -13.86 21.46 6.50
CA LEU A 99 -12.46 21.08 6.53
C LEU A 99 -12.09 20.50 5.17
N PHE A 100 -11.14 21.15 4.51
CA PHE A 100 -10.53 20.63 3.28
C PHE A 100 -9.10 20.22 3.58
N ALA A 101 -8.70 19.03 3.14
CA ALA A 101 -7.33 18.56 3.18
C ALA A 101 -6.89 18.18 1.76
N ARG A 102 -5.67 18.53 1.39
CA ARG A 102 -5.08 18.25 0.10
C ARG A 102 -3.66 17.76 0.29
N SER A 103 -3.26 16.78 -0.52
CA SER A 103 -1.86 16.43 -0.69
C SER A 103 -1.55 16.23 -2.18
N GLN A 104 -0.31 16.54 -2.56
CA GLN A 104 0.16 16.39 -3.94
C GLN A 104 1.59 15.85 -3.97
N LYS A 105 1.80 14.81 -4.77
CA LYS A 105 3.14 14.28 -5.09
C LYS A 105 3.21 13.94 -6.58
N GLY A 106 4.04 14.66 -7.33
CA GLY A 106 4.11 14.51 -8.78
C GLY A 106 2.74 14.73 -9.44
N ASN A 107 2.24 13.71 -10.14
CA ASN A 107 0.93 13.73 -10.82
C ASN A 107 -0.23 13.23 -9.93
N ALA A 108 0.05 12.72 -8.73
CA ALA A 108 -1.00 12.27 -7.80
C ALA A 108 -1.48 13.46 -6.94
N THR A 109 -2.78 13.74 -6.98
CA THR A 109 -3.42 14.72 -6.09
C THR A 109 -4.62 14.09 -5.41
N TYR A 110 -4.64 14.17 -4.09
CA TYR A 110 -5.75 13.74 -3.25
C TYR A 110 -6.34 14.94 -2.52
N ILE A 111 -7.67 15.04 -2.56
CA ILE A 111 -8.42 16.07 -1.86
C ILE A 111 -9.50 15.37 -1.03
N PHE A 112 -9.48 15.62 0.27
CA PHE A 112 -10.54 15.27 1.21
C PHE A 112 -11.29 16.52 1.64
N MET A 113 -12.60 16.37 1.78
CA MET A 113 -13.49 17.39 2.33
C MET A 113 -14.40 16.71 3.32
N THR A 114 -14.57 17.31 4.49
CA THR A 114 -15.53 16.88 5.49
C THR A 114 -16.16 18.10 6.14
N VAL A 115 -17.40 17.96 6.58
CA VAL A 115 -18.04 18.96 7.45
C VAL A 115 -17.77 18.56 8.90
N CYS A 116 -17.43 19.55 9.71
CA CYS A 116 -17.11 19.39 11.12
C CYS A 116 -18.01 20.30 11.96
N GLU A 117 -18.67 19.73 12.95
CA GLU A 117 -19.41 20.46 13.98
C GLU A 117 -18.58 20.56 15.25
N GLN A 118 -18.11 21.76 15.58
CA GLN A 118 -17.39 22.05 16.82
C GLN A 118 -18.38 22.54 17.88
N PHE A 119 -18.42 21.88 19.04
CA PHE A 119 -19.24 22.28 20.18
C PHE A 119 -18.38 23.04 21.19
N PRO A 120 -18.33 24.38 21.17
CA PRO A 120 -17.48 25.14 22.06
C PRO A 120 -17.92 24.95 23.52
N ARG A 121 -16.98 24.50 24.37
CA ARG A 121 -17.25 24.41 25.82
C ARG A 121 -17.03 25.79 26.47
N PRO A 122 -17.93 26.22 27.37
CA PRO A 122 -17.87 27.55 28.01
C PRO A 122 -16.69 27.76 28.98
N THR A 123 -15.83 26.76 29.16
CA THR A 123 -14.64 26.79 30.03
C THR A 123 -13.49 26.21 29.21
N PRO A 124 -12.23 26.70 29.32
CA PRO A 124 -11.10 26.30 28.47
C PRO A 124 -10.62 24.88 28.85
N THR A 125 -11.50 23.92 28.62
CA THR A 125 -11.25 22.49 28.72
C THR A 125 -11.18 21.98 27.31
N THR A 126 -9.98 22.04 26.73
CA THR A 126 -9.67 21.22 25.57
C THR A 126 -9.75 19.74 25.98
N PRO A 127 -10.13 18.84 25.05
CA PRO A 127 -10.58 19.10 23.69
C PRO A 127 -12.08 19.46 23.60
N ASN A 128 -12.44 20.38 22.68
CA ASN A 128 -13.82 20.58 22.28
C ASN A 128 -14.33 19.29 21.58
N PRO A 129 -15.57 18.86 21.86
CA PRO A 129 -16.22 17.85 21.03
C PRO A 129 -16.32 18.34 19.59
N VAL A 130 -15.80 17.53 18.66
CA VAL A 130 -15.91 17.75 17.22
C VAL A 130 -16.56 16.52 16.61
N ILE A 131 -17.68 16.70 15.93
CA ILE A 131 -18.36 15.64 15.17
C ILE A 131 -18.09 15.88 13.70
N MET A 132 -17.46 14.90 13.03
CA MET A 132 -17.32 14.93 11.58
C MET A 132 -18.53 14.26 10.92
N HIS A 133 -19.02 14.84 9.83
CA HIS A 133 -20.04 14.23 8.97
C HIS A 133 -19.79 14.60 7.50
N ASP A 134 -20.45 13.86 6.60
CA ASP A 134 -20.39 14.05 5.14
C ASP A 134 -18.96 14.10 4.60
N PHE A 135 -18.32 12.93 4.56
CA PHE A 135 -16.98 12.75 4.05
C PHE A 135 -16.97 12.59 2.53
N TRP A 136 -16.15 13.40 1.86
CA TRP A 136 -15.94 13.36 0.41
C TRP A 136 -14.45 13.26 0.12
N GLY A 137 -14.07 12.28 -0.70
CA GLY A 137 -12.72 12.15 -1.23
C GLY A 137 -12.76 12.20 -2.75
N THR A 138 -11.91 13.03 -3.35
CA THR A 138 -11.68 13.00 -4.80
C THR A 138 -10.21 12.82 -5.09
N GLN A 139 -9.91 11.85 -5.94
CA GLN A 139 -8.63 11.74 -6.62
C GLN A 139 -8.79 12.49 -7.95
N GLN A 140 -8.12 13.64 -8.11
CA GLN A 140 -8.30 14.44 -9.32
C GLN A 140 -7.41 13.94 -10.46
N ASN A 141 -8.08 13.65 -11.59
CA ASN A 141 -7.71 12.92 -12.80
C ASN A 141 -6.89 11.63 -12.64
N TYR A 142 -7.65 10.56 -12.41
CA TYR A 142 -7.47 9.25 -13.04
C TYR A 142 -6.94 9.41 -14.47
N ASP A 143 -5.65 9.19 -14.68
CA ASP A 143 -5.14 8.89 -16.00
C ASP A 143 -5.68 7.49 -16.37
N ILE A 144 -6.53 7.42 -17.40
CA ILE A 144 -7.16 6.16 -17.87
C ILE A 144 -6.09 5.10 -18.16
N THR A 145 -4.87 5.52 -18.49
CA THR A 145 -3.74 4.63 -18.72
C THR A 145 -3.25 3.90 -17.47
N GLN A 146 -3.51 4.42 -16.26
CA GLN A 146 -3.04 3.87 -14.98
C GLN A 146 -4.11 3.04 -14.24
N ALA A 147 -5.36 3.05 -14.72
CA ALA A 147 -6.47 2.35 -14.07
C ALA A 147 -6.27 0.83 -14.08
N PHE A 148 -5.84 0.27 -15.20
CA PHE A 148 -5.57 -1.17 -15.32
C PHE A 148 -4.45 -1.62 -14.39
N ASP A 149 -3.41 -0.80 -14.27
CA ASP A 149 -2.25 -1.09 -13.42
C ASP A 149 -2.59 -1.03 -11.93
N CYS A 150 -3.39 -0.06 -11.52
CA CYS A 150 -3.90 0.02 -10.14
C CYS A 150 -4.80 -1.17 -9.80
N VAL A 151 -5.69 -1.56 -10.72
CA VAL A 151 -6.57 -2.73 -10.54
C VAL A 151 -5.75 -4.02 -10.51
N ALA A 152 -4.72 -4.15 -11.34
CA ALA A 152 -3.82 -5.30 -11.34
C ALA A 152 -3.10 -5.44 -10.00
N ILE A 153 -2.59 -4.34 -9.42
CA ILE A 153 -1.94 -4.36 -8.10
C ILE A 153 -2.95 -4.64 -6.99
N GLN A 154 -4.15 -4.06 -7.03
CA GLN A 154 -5.21 -4.35 -6.06
C GLN A 154 -5.62 -5.84 -6.11
N ASN A 155 -5.73 -6.41 -7.30
CA ASN A 155 -6.04 -7.83 -7.48
C ASN A 155 -4.88 -8.73 -7.03
N ALA A 156 -3.63 -8.35 -7.31
CA ALA A 156 -2.45 -9.07 -6.81
C ALA A 156 -2.42 -9.05 -5.28
N ARG A 157 -2.64 -7.89 -4.66
CA ARG A 157 -2.76 -7.77 -3.20
C ARG A 157 -3.94 -8.57 -2.65
N GLY A 158 -5.06 -8.63 -3.37
CA GLY A 158 -6.20 -9.48 -3.03
C GLY A 158 -5.82 -10.96 -3.03
N ALA A 159 -5.06 -11.41 -4.03
CA ALA A 159 -4.53 -12.77 -4.07
C ALA A 159 -3.56 -13.06 -2.93
N ASP A 160 -2.66 -12.12 -2.61
CA ASP A 160 -1.73 -12.24 -1.48
C ASP A 160 -2.48 -12.32 -0.14
N LEU A 161 -3.55 -11.54 0.03
CA LEU A 161 -4.39 -11.58 1.23
C LEU A 161 -5.15 -12.90 1.36
N LEU A 162 -5.64 -13.46 0.25
CA LEU A 162 -6.27 -14.78 0.22
C LEU A 162 -5.25 -15.89 0.52
N GLU A 163 -4.02 -15.78 0.03
CA GLU A 163 -2.94 -16.72 0.35
C GLU A 163 -2.53 -16.61 1.82
N TRP A 164 -2.48 -15.38 2.36
CA TRP A 164 -2.25 -15.14 3.78
C TRP A 164 -3.38 -15.72 4.63
N GLU A 165 -4.64 -15.48 4.29
CA GLU A 165 -5.80 -16.03 5.01
C GLU A 165 -5.79 -17.57 4.95
N ARG A 166 -5.47 -18.14 3.79
CA ARG A 166 -5.33 -19.60 3.64
C ARG A 166 -4.20 -20.16 4.49
N THR A 167 -3.07 -19.46 4.55
CA THR A 167 -1.92 -19.84 5.37
C THR A 167 -2.26 -19.71 6.85
N PHE A 168 -2.90 -18.62 7.25
CA PHE A 168 -3.34 -18.36 8.60
C PHE A 168 -4.38 -19.38 9.08
N THR A 169 -5.36 -19.72 8.25
CA THR A 169 -6.37 -20.76 8.54
C THR A 169 -5.72 -22.13 8.64
N PHE A 170 -4.84 -22.47 7.70
CA PHE A 170 -4.05 -23.71 7.79
C PHE A 170 -3.21 -23.76 9.07
N GLU A 171 -2.62 -22.64 9.46
CA GLU A 171 -1.86 -22.54 10.69
C GLU A 171 -2.76 -22.68 11.91
N GLN A 172 -3.95 -22.09 11.98
CA GLN A 172 -4.87 -22.22 13.11
C GLN A 172 -5.42 -23.64 13.28
N ASP A 173 -5.94 -24.24 12.21
CA ASP A 173 -6.76 -25.46 12.27
C ASP A 173 -5.96 -26.75 12.53
N ARG A 174 -4.63 -26.70 12.47
CA ARG A 174 -3.76 -27.87 12.67
C ARG A 174 -3.27 -27.95 14.10
N THR A 175 -3.34 -29.14 14.67
CA THR A 175 -2.64 -29.44 15.93
C THR A 175 -1.12 -29.44 15.71
N GLU A 176 -0.33 -29.27 16.77
CA GLU A 176 1.14 -29.31 16.70
C GLU A 176 1.65 -30.58 15.98
N ALA A 177 1.07 -31.74 16.32
CA ALA A 177 1.45 -33.02 15.73
C ALA A 177 1.16 -33.09 14.23
N GLU A 178 -0.01 -32.59 13.79
CA GLU A 178 -0.38 -32.56 12.37
C GLU A 178 0.45 -31.54 11.58
N TYR A 179 0.76 -30.40 12.18
CA TYR A 179 1.59 -29.36 11.60
C TYR A 179 3.02 -29.89 11.39
N ARG A 180 3.59 -30.55 12.40
CA ARG A 180 4.93 -31.17 12.33
C ARG A 180 5.00 -32.24 11.25
N ALA A 181 4.01 -33.13 11.19
CA ALA A 181 3.95 -34.18 10.17
C ALA A 181 3.86 -33.59 8.75
N THR A 182 3.06 -32.53 8.56
CA THR A 182 2.92 -31.86 7.27
C THR A 182 4.21 -31.17 6.83
N MET A 183 4.91 -30.49 7.75
CA MET A 183 6.17 -29.80 7.42
C MET A 183 7.31 -30.77 7.17
N LEU A 184 7.41 -31.88 7.90
CA LEU A 184 8.38 -32.94 7.59
C LEU A 184 8.16 -33.52 6.19
N GLY A 185 6.90 -33.70 5.76
CA GLY A 185 6.55 -34.16 4.42
C GLY A 185 7.01 -33.23 3.29
N LYS A 186 7.14 -31.92 3.56
CA LYS A 186 7.63 -30.93 2.58
C LYS A 186 9.15 -30.90 2.43
N GLY A 187 9.89 -31.64 3.25
CA GLY A 187 11.35 -31.65 3.25
C GLY A 187 11.99 -32.25 1.99
N GLY A 188 11.25 -33.10 1.27
CA GLY A 188 11.75 -33.83 0.10
C GLY A 188 12.09 -32.96 -1.11
N ASP A 189 11.46 -31.79 -1.23
CA ASP A 189 11.60 -30.90 -2.39
C ASP A 189 12.51 -29.69 -2.12
N LEU A 190 13.20 -29.67 -0.97
CA LEU A 190 14.00 -28.52 -0.55
C LEU A 190 15.41 -28.52 -1.14
N PRO A 191 15.97 -27.34 -1.46
CA PRO A 191 17.37 -27.20 -1.82
C PRO A 191 18.31 -27.76 -0.73
N PRO A 192 19.48 -28.32 -1.09
CA PRO A 192 20.40 -28.98 -0.16
C PRO A 192 20.80 -28.11 1.06
N GLU A 193 20.92 -26.80 0.85
CA GLU A 193 21.28 -25.81 1.86
C GLU A 193 20.22 -25.73 2.96
N VAL A 194 18.94 -25.88 2.59
CA VAL A 194 17.79 -25.81 3.51
C VAL A 194 17.48 -27.20 4.07
N ALA A 195 17.57 -28.25 3.25
CA ALA A 195 17.29 -29.63 3.64
C ALA A 195 18.12 -30.06 4.87
N SER A 196 19.40 -29.69 4.94
CA SER A 196 20.29 -30.00 6.08
C SER A 196 19.83 -29.40 7.41
N ARG A 197 19.08 -28.29 7.38
CA ARG A 197 18.56 -27.58 8.56
C ARG A 197 17.07 -27.79 8.76
N TRP A 198 16.40 -28.47 7.84
CA TRP A 198 14.94 -28.53 7.78
C TRP A 198 14.32 -29.12 9.03
N ASN A 199 14.85 -30.24 9.54
CA ASN A 199 14.33 -30.85 10.77
C ASN A 199 14.37 -29.89 11.97
N ALA A 200 15.46 -29.13 12.11
CA ALA A 200 15.59 -28.13 13.18
C ALA A 200 14.62 -26.95 12.98
N ILE A 201 14.36 -26.55 11.73
CA ILE A 201 13.35 -25.52 11.39
C ILE A 201 11.95 -26.03 11.74
N VAL A 202 11.62 -27.27 11.38
CA VAL A 202 10.31 -27.87 11.67
C VAL A 202 10.07 -28.00 13.18
N ASP A 203 11.09 -28.39 13.95
CA ASP A 203 10.98 -28.47 15.41
C ASP A 203 10.74 -27.10 16.05
N GLU A 204 11.40 -26.05 15.56
CA GLU A 204 11.18 -24.68 16.03
C GLU A 204 9.78 -24.15 15.65
N LEU A 205 9.33 -24.42 14.43
CA LEU A 205 7.98 -24.02 13.98
C LEU A 205 6.87 -24.75 14.76
N ALA A 206 7.04 -26.06 15.02
CA ALA A 206 6.12 -26.84 15.86
C ALA A 206 6.08 -26.31 17.30
N ARG A 207 7.25 -25.99 17.88
CA ARG A 207 7.34 -25.37 19.21
C ARG A 207 6.62 -24.04 19.29
N GLN A 208 6.76 -23.18 18.28
CA GLN A 208 6.05 -21.89 18.24
C GLN A 208 4.53 -22.08 18.10
N LYS A 209 4.09 -23.08 17.32
CA LYS A 209 2.68 -23.46 17.22
C LYS A 209 2.08 -23.88 18.57
N ALA A 210 2.83 -24.60 19.39
CA ALA A 210 2.40 -24.99 20.75
C ALA A 210 2.20 -23.80 21.70
N VAL A 211 2.86 -22.67 21.44
CA VAL A 211 2.75 -21.44 22.27
C VAL A 211 1.60 -20.54 21.80
N LEU A 212 1.24 -20.59 20.52
CA LEU A 212 0.20 -19.73 19.91
C LEU A 212 -1.24 -20.23 20.10
N LEU A 213 -1.43 -21.44 20.62
CA LEU A 213 -2.73 -22.01 21.00
C LEU A 213 -2.77 -22.28 22.52
N PRO A 214 -3.35 -21.40 23.35
CA PRO A 214 -3.96 -21.81 24.62
C PRO A 214 -5.27 -22.58 24.38
#